data_AF-A0A8H7I7S3-F1
#
_entry.id   AF-A0A8H7I7S3-F1
#
_cell.length_a   1.000
_cell.length_b   1.000
_cell.length_c   1.000
_cell.angle_alpha   90.00
_cell.angle_beta   90.00
_cell.angle_gamma   90.00
#
_symmetry.space_group_name_H-M   'P 1'
#
loop_
_entity.id
_entity.type
_entity.pdbx_description
1 polymer ?
#
loop_
_entity_poly.entity_id
_entity_poly.type
_entity_poly.pdbx_seq_one_letter_code
_entity_poly.pdbx_strand_id
1 'polypeptide(L)'
;MRATVLRRAAKVTVGLRREDPGRIWERRTPLTPDGVEDLVESGAQVLVEECERRVWRNQDYAKAGAKLVPAGRRALEPADIILGIKEVPLDECISTLTPHNTPRTQLMFSHTAKGQEYNTGSYRSLYHVQEIQMERRAGLAEGLITSAHAELQLGVASPFIYLPRPYAHPSLDDMRASLRRVGKHISNAGTSPALGPFVIAVTGNGNVARGALDMLKELPVVYVKPKDLPN
;
A
#
# COMPACT_ATOMS: atom_id res chain seq x y z
N MET A 1 18.77 49.40 20.92
CA MET A 1 18.46 48.42 19.86
C MET A 1 18.48 47.01 20.47
N ARG A 2 17.34 46.34 20.60
CA ARG A 2 17.28 44.91 20.96
C ARG A 2 17.20 44.12 19.66
N ALA A 3 18.22 43.32 19.37
CA ALA A 3 18.21 42.42 18.23
C ALA A 3 17.10 41.39 18.41
N THR A 4 16.09 41.43 17.53
CA THR A 4 15.06 40.39 17.46
C THR A 4 15.72 39.11 16.97
N VAL A 5 15.99 38.17 17.88
CA VAL A 5 16.40 36.82 17.52
C VAL A 5 15.24 36.17 16.77
N LEU A 6 15.33 36.13 15.45
CA LEU A 6 14.46 35.30 14.61
C LEU A 6 14.68 33.84 15.04
N ARG A 7 13.81 33.30 15.91
CA ARG A 7 13.76 31.85 16.15
C ARG A 7 13.40 31.19 14.83
N ARG A 8 14.37 30.50 14.23
CA ARG A 8 14.12 29.59 13.10
C ARG A 8 13.05 28.61 13.57
N ALA A 9 11.95 28.49 12.82
CA ALA A 9 10.93 27.48 13.13
C ALA A 9 11.61 26.11 13.24
N ALA A 10 11.28 25.35 14.28
CA ALA A 10 11.89 24.03 14.49
C ALA A 10 11.62 23.14 13.27
N LYS A 11 12.64 22.40 12.85
CA LYS A 11 12.57 21.49 11.72
C LYS A 11 11.56 20.37 12.03
N VAL A 12 10.49 20.25 11.24
CA VAL A 12 9.48 19.19 11.44
C VAL A 12 10.13 17.83 11.20
N THR A 13 9.93 16.90 12.14
CA THR A 13 10.44 15.53 12.03
C THR A 13 9.32 14.55 11.71
N VAL A 14 9.44 13.85 10.58
CA VAL A 14 8.51 12.82 10.11
C VAL A 14 9.15 11.44 10.33
N GLY A 15 8.43 10.55 10.99
CA GLY A 15 8.84 9.18 11.26
C GLY A 15 8.08 8.18 10.40
N LEU A 16 8.80 7.36 9.64
CA LEU A 16 8.26 6.26 8.84
C LEU A 16 8.40 4.95 9.62
N ARG A 17 7.28 4.46 10.14
CA ARG A 17 7.23 3.22 10.94
C ARG A 17 7.39 1.98 10.05
N ARG A 18 7.98 0.91 10.58
CA ARG A 18 7.92 -0.44 10.01
C ARG A 18 6.54 -1.06 10.31
N GLU A 19 5.97 -1.77 9.34
CA GLU A 19 4.73 -2.50 9.59
C GLU A 19 4.96 -3.69 10.52
N ASP A 20 3.93 -4.01 11.32
CA ASP A 20 3.93 -5.10 12.29
C ASP A 20 4.48 -6.41 11.67
N PRO A 21 5.53 -7.03 12.27
CA PRO A 21 6.09 -8.30 11.82
C PRO A 21 5.05 -9.43 11.69
N GLY A 22 4.01 -9.44 12.52
CA GLY A 22 2.94 -10.43 12.46
C GLY A 22 2.12 -10.35 11.16
N ARG A 23 2.13 -9.20 10.49
CA ARG A 23 1.43 -8.99 9.21
C ARG A 23 2.29 -9.44 8.04
N ILE A 24 2.78 -10.67 8.02
CA ILE A 24 3.87 -11.18 7.15
C ILE A 24 3.81 -10.77 5.66
N TRP A 25 2.62 -10.52 5.10
CA TRP A 25 2.43 -10.12 3.69
C TRP A 25 2.43 -8.60 3.43
N GLU A 26 2.40 -7.78 4.47
CA GLU A 26 2.43 -6.31 4.35
C GLU A 26 3.83 -5.83 3.98
N ARG A 27 3.99 -5.37 2.74
CA ARG A 27 5.24 -4.84 2.19
C ARG A 27 5.13 -3.37 1.80
N ARG A 28 3.94 -2.77 1.91
CA ARG A 28 3.74 -1.37 1.55
C ARG A 28 4.33 -0.46 2.61
N THR A 29 4.37 0.82 2.27
CA THR A 29 4.92 1.88 3.09
C THR A 29 4.16 3.17 2.78
N PRO A 30 3.92 4.05 3.76
CA PRO A 30 3.10 5.24 3.54
C PRO A 30 3.81 6.34 2.74
N LEU A 31 5.14 6.23 2.53
CA LEU A 31 5.91 7.13 1.67
C LEU A 31 6.88 6.33 0.80
N THR A 32 6.98 6.71 -0.47
CA THR A 32 8.02 6.21 -1.37
C THR A 32 9.35 6.94 -1.10
N PRO A 33 10.51 6.42 -1.57
CA PRO A 33 11.77 7.16 -1.52
C PRO A 33 11.67 8.55 -2.16
N ASP A 34 11.02 8.67 -3.31
CA ASP A 34 10.79 9.98 -3.97
C ASP A 34 10.01 10.95 -3.06
N GLY A 35 8.96 10.46 -2.39
CA GLY A 35 8.21 11.29 -1.43
C GLY A 35 8.99 11.64 -0.17
N VAL A 36 10.00 10.84 0.18
CA VAL A 36 10.96 11.18 1.24
C VAL A 36 11.92 12.26 0.78
N GLU A 37 12.43 12.18 -0.45
CA GLU A 37 13.28 13.20 -1.06
C GLU A 37 12.56 14.55 -1.09
N ASP A 38 11.32 14.60 -1.58
CA ASP A 38 10.48 15.81 -1.60
C ASP A 38 10.34 16.45 -0.20
N LEU A 39 10.15 15.64 0.84
CA LEU A 39 10.05 16.12 2.22
C LEU A 39 11.38 16.65 2.75
N VAL A 40 12.48 15.97 2.45
CA VAL A 40 13.82 16.39 2.85
C VAL A 40 14.20 17.71 2.16
N GLU A 41 13.93 17.84 0.87
CA GLU A 41 14.12 19.07 0.08
C GLU A 41 13.27 20.23 0.60
N SER A 42 12.03 19.94 1.02
CA SER A 42 11.15 20.90 1.69
C SER A 42 11.64 21.31 3.10
N GLY A 43 12.74 20.73 3.57
CA GLY A 43 13.37 21.05 4.84
C GLY A 43 12.84 20.26 6.02
N ALA A 44 12.12 19.15 5.83
CA ALA A 44 11.76 18.22 6.91
C ALA A 44 12.93 17.30 7.26
N GLN A 45 12.90 16.71 8.47
CA GLN A 45 13.77 15.60 8.83
C GLN A 45 12.97 14.32 8.73
N VAL A 46 13.44 13.34 7.97
CA VAL A 46 12.76 12.06 7.84
C VAL A 46 13.55 10.98 8.58
N LEU A 47 12.91 10.33 9.54
CA LEU A 47 13.41 9.15 10.24
C LEU A 47 12.71 7.91 9.65
N VAL A 48 13.45 6.88 9.31
CA VAL A 48 12.87 5.65 8.76
C VAL A 48 13.33 4.47 9.59
N GLU A 49 12.39 3.72 10.18
CA GLU A 49 12.76 2.47 10.85
C GLU A 49 13.34 1.48 9.83
N GLU A 50 14.34 0.71 10.23
CA GLU A 50 14.89 -0.34 9.38
C GLU A 50 13.84 -1.45 9.15
N CYS A 51 13.65 -1.86 7.89
CA CYS A 51 12.76 -2.94 7.54
C CYS A 51 13.18 -3.64 6.24
N GLU A 52 13.62 -4.88 6.34
CA GLU A 52 14.04 -5.70 5.18
C GLU A 52 12.86 -6.22 4.32
N ARG A 53 11.62 -6.01 4.78
CA ARG A 53 10.42 -6.57 4.17
C ARG A 53 9.66 -5.60 3.28
N ARG A 54 9.84 -4.29 3.47
CA ARG A 54 9.19 -3.27 2.64
C ARG A 54 9.58 -3.45 1.18
N VAL A 55 8.72 -2.97 0.29
CA VAL A 55 8.95 -3.03 -1.16
C VAL A 55 10.20 -2.24 -1.60
N TRP A 56 10.55 -1.16 -0.88
CA TRP A 56 11.83 -0.45 -1.02
C TRP A 56 12.79 -0.80 0.11
N ARG A 57 14.08 -0.90 -0.21
CA ARG A 57 15.12 -1.27 0.76
C ARG A 57 15.51 -0.07 1.62
N ASN A 58 16.10 -0.33 2.78
CA ASN A 58 16.62 0.71 3.67
C ASN A 58 17.57 1.68 2.95
N GLN A 59 18.40 1.17 2.03
CA GLN A 59 19.34 1.99 1.27
C GLN A 59 18.66 2.98 0.33
N ASP A 60 17.47 2.67 -0.19
CA ASP A 60 16.74 3.58 -1.08
C ASP A 60 16.28 4.82 -0.32
N TYR A 61 15.84 4.65 0.93
CA TYR A 61 15.51 5.77 1.82
C TYR A 61 16.72 6.58 2.26
N ALA A 62 17.83 5.90 2.56
CA ALA A 62 19.07 6.59 2.93
C ALA A 62 19.57 7.47 1.77
N LYS A 63 19.47 7.00 0.52
CA LYS A 63 19.79 7.79 -0.68
C LYS A 63 18.85 8.99 -0.86
N ALA A 64 17.56 8.83 -0.55
CA ALA A 64 16.58 9.92 -0.53
C ALA A 64 16.76 10.93 0.62
N GLY A 65 17.81 10.79 1.45
CA GLY A 65 18.13 11.74 2.51
C GLY A 65 17.48 11.45 3.86
N ALA A 66 16.78 10.33 4.02
CA ALA A 66 16.27 9.92 5.32
C ALA A 66 17.38 9.38 6.23
N LYS A 67 17.18 9.56 7.54
CA LYS A 67 18.00 8.92 8.58
C LYS A 67 17.37 7.58 8.97
N LEU A 68 18.08 6.50 8.71
CA LEU A 68 17.70 5.17 9.20
C LEU A 68 17.83 5.10 10.73
N VAL A 69 16.85 4.49 11.38
CA VAL A 69 16.84 4.23 12.82
C VAL A 69 16.50 2.76 13.08
N PRO A 70 17.03 2.15 14.16
CA PRO A 70 16.72 0.76 14.50
C PRO A 70 15.21 0.56 14.63
N ALA A 71 14.70 -0.58 14.19
CA ALA A 71 13.32 -0.97 14.46
C ALA A 71 13.05 -1.05 15.98
N GLY A 72 11.97 -0.42 16.45
CA GLY A 72 11.49 -0.66 17.81
C GLY A 72 10.76 0.50 18.47
N ARG A 73 10.14 0.19 19.62
CA ARG A 73 9.20 1.06 20.32
C ARG A 73 9.65 2.52 20.41
N ARG A 74 10.91 2.81 20.71
CA ARG A 74 11.35 4.20 20.97
C ARG A 74 12.04 4.88 19.78
N ALA A 75 12.17 4.21 18.64
CA ALA A 75 12.99 4.69 17.53
C ALA A 75 12.47 5.99 16.92
N LEU A 76 11.15 6.17 16.92
CA LEU A 76 10.45 7.33 16.36
C LEU A 76 9.97 8.33 17.43
N GLU A 77 10.41 8.21 18.69
CA GLU A 77 10.13 9.23 19.71
C GLU A 77 10.55 10.66 19.34
N PRO A 78 11.61 10.89 18.54
CA PRO A 78 11.92 12.25 18.10
C PRO A 78 10.94 12.83 17.07
N ALA A 79 10.05 12.02 16.48
CA ALA A 79 9.16 12.47 15.42
C ALA A 79 7.97 13.27 15.93
N ASP A 80 7.63 14.34 15.20
CA ASP A 80 6.42 15.14 15.38
C ASP A 80 5.21 14.49 14.69
N ILE A 81 5.46 13.83 13.57
CA ILE A 81 4.48 13.12 12.75
C ILE A 81 4.96 11.69 12.53
N ILE A 82 4.12 10.68 12.80
CA ILE A 82 4.42 9.28 12.48
C ILE A 82 3.46 8.78 11.41
N LEU A 83 4.03 8.14 10.39
CA LEU A 83 3.32 7.54 9.28
C LEU A 83 3.42 6.01 9.38
N GLY A 84 2.28 5.34 9.21
CA GLY A 84 2.17 3.89 9.03
C GLY A 84 1.04 3.56 8.04
N ILE A 85 1.00 2.31 7.58
CA ILE A 85 -0.13 1.77 6.81
C ILE A 85 -1.17 1.23 7.75
N LYS A 86 -0.83 0.26 8.59
CA LYS A 86 -1.78 -0.38 9.50
C LYS A 86 -1.60 0.11 10.94
N GLU A 87 -2.54 -0.29 11.76
CA GLU A 87 -2.54 -0.05 13.19
C GLU A 87 -1.22 -0.48 13.86
N VAL A 88 -0.85 0.25 14.91
CA VAL A 88 0.29 -0.07 15.77
C VAL A 88 -0.20 -1.04 16.86
N PRO A 89 0.48 -2.17 17.08
CA PRO A 89 0.24 -3.01 18.26
C PRO A 89 0.32 -2.16 19.54
N LEU A 90 -0.59 -2.37 20.48
CA LEU A 90 -0.72 -1.51 21.67
C LEU A 90 0.57 -1.46 22.51
N ASP A 91 1.34 -2.53 22.50
CA ASP A 91 2.64 -2.65 23.18
C ASP A 91 3.78 -1.91 22.46
N GLU A 92 3.64 -1.61 21.17
CA GLU A 92 4.55 -0.77 20.39
C GLU A 92 4.16 0.71 20.38
N CYS A 93 2.96 1.06 20.87
CA CYS A 93 2.53 2.45 20.97
C CYS A 93 3.51 3.28 21.81
N ILE A 94 3.81 4.47 21.30
CA ILE A 94 4.66 5.47 21.95
C ILE A 94 3.82 6.58 22.57
N SER A 95 4.49 7.46 23.31
CA SER A 95 3.88 8.66 23.88
C SER A 95 3.06 9.43 22.84
N THR A 96 1.96 10.05 23.25
CA THR A 96 1.21 10.97 22.38
C THR A 96 1.82 12.37 22.34
N LEU A 97 2.91 12.61 23.07
CA LEU A 97 3.63 13.88 23.09
C LEU A 97 4.97 13.79 22.36
N THR A 98 5.31 14.86 21.65
CA THR A 98 6.62 15.10 21.04
C THR A 98 7.67 15.46 22.11
N PRO A 99 8.98 15.45 21.79
CA PRO A 99 10.02 15.98 22.69
C PRO A 99 9.82 17.46 23.06
N HIS A 100 9.01 18.19 22.30
CA HIS A 100 8.66 19.59 22.53
C HIS A 100 7.40 19.77 23.38
N ASN A 101 6.89 18.69 23.97
CA ASN A 101 5.69 18.67 24.80
C ASN A 101 4.42 19.12 24.05
N THR A 102 4.37 18.88 22.74
CA THR A 102 3.20 19.12 21.88
C THR A 102 2.55 17.79 21.48
N PRO A 103 1.26 17.76 21.10
CA PRO A 103 0.63 16.56 20.57
C PRO A 103 1.35 16.03 19.33
N ARG A 104 1.71 14.75 19.33
CA ARG A 104 2.24 14.02 18.19
C ARG A 104 1.10 13.64 17.24
N THR A 105 1.32 13.84 15.95
CA THR A 105 0.37 13.42 14.91
C THR A 105 0.69 12.00 14.46
N GLN A 106 -0.30 11.13 14.37
CA GLN A 106 -0.13 9.79 13.79
C GLN A 106 -1.09 9.61 12.62
N LEU A 107 -0.56 9.13 11.49
CA LEU A 107 -1.31 8.91 10.25
C LEU A 107 -1.20 7.45 9.85
N MET A 108 -2.33 6.73 9.83
CA MET A 108 -2.41 5.33 9.44
C MET A 108 -3.86 4.92 9.16
N PHE A 109 -4.05 3.78 8.49
CA PHE A 109 -5.35 3.13 8.40
C PHE A 109 -5.62 2.36 9.68
N SER A 110 -6.25 3.03 10.65
CA SER A 110 -6.53 2.44 11.95
C SER A 110 -7.70 1.47 11.96
N HIS A 111 -8.60 1.49 10.96
CA HIS A 111 -9.88 0.76 10.96
C HIS A 111 -10.78 1.04 12.18
N THR A 112 -10.56 2.14 12.91
CA THR A 112 -11.38 2.56 14.09
C THR A 112 -12.75 3.10 13.70
N ALA A 113 -12.88 3.72 12.51
CA ALA A 113 -14.10 4.41 12.08
C ALA A 113 -15.30 3.47 11.85
N LYS A 114 -15.06 2.15 11.72
CA LYS A 114 -16.11 1.14 11.50
C LYS A 114 -16.50 0.38 12.78
N GLY A 115 -16.09 0.88 13.96
CA GLY A 115 -16.55 0.35 15.26
C GLY A 115 -16.11 -1.08 15.57
N GLN A 116 -14.97 -1.53 15.04
CA GLN A 116 -14.48 -2.89 15.35
C GLN A 116 -13.99 -2.97 16.81
N GLU A 117 -14.49 -3.97 17.54
CA GLU A 117 -14.37 -4.08 19.02
C GLU A 117 -12.94 -4.08 19.54
N TYR A 118 -11.99 -4.63 18.77
CA TYR A 118 -10.57 -4.74 19.13
C TYR A 118 -9.82 -3.39 19.20
N ASN A 119 -10.48 -2.28 18.83
CA ASN A 119 -9.83 -1.00 18.55
C ASN A 119 -10.30 0.16 19.46
N THR A 120 -11.02 -0.16 20.53
CA THR A 120 -11.68 0.80 21.42
C THR A 120 -10.70 1.62 22.28
N GLY A 121 -9.41 1.24 22.35
CA GLY A 121 -8.38 1.96 23.12
C GLY A 121 -7.59 3.05 22.36
N SER A 122 -7.70 3.14 21.03
CA SER A 122 -6.77 3.91 20.18
C SER A 122 -7.21 5.34 19.85
N TYR A 123 -8.16 5.92 20.59
CA TYR A 123 -8.71 7.25 20.30
C TYR A 123 -7.80 8.38 20.78
N ARG A 124 -6.81 8.77 19.96
CA ARG A 124 -6.26 10.14 19.99
C ARG A 124 -5.51 10.46 18.70
N SER A 125 -6.01 11.48 17.99
CA SER A 125 -5.39 12.19 16.85
C SER A 125 -4.86 11.32 15.69
N LEU A 126 -5.73 10.47 15.15
CA LEU A 126 -5.48 9.70 13.93
C LEU A 126 -6.07 10.44 12.72
N TYR A 127 -5.24 10.80 11.75
CA TYR A 127 -5.70 11.31 10.46
C TYR A 127 -5.63 10.21 9.39
N HIS A 128 -6.67 10.13 8.55
CA HIS A 128 -6.83 9.11 7.52
C HIS A 128 -5.87 9.37 6.34
N VAL A 129 -5.05 8.38 5.99
CA VAL A 129 -4.08 8.47 4.88
C VAL A 129 -4.78 8.15 3.55
N GLN A 130 -4.31 8.79 2.48
CA GLN A 130 -4.78 8.53 1.12
C GLN A 130 -4.23 7.18 0.62
N GLU A 131 -5.14 6.30 0.20
CA GLU A 131 -4.89 4.93 -0.26
C GLU A 131 -3.82 4.83 -1.37
N ILE A 132 -2.86 3.93 -1.20
CA ILE A 132 -1.68 3.77 -2.07
C ILE A 132 -2.11 3.29 -3.46
N GLN A 133 -1.50 3.88 -4.49
CA GLN A 133 -1.76 3.58 -5.90
C GLN A 133 -1.68 2.09 -6.28
N MET A 134 -0.84 1.30 -5.60
CA MET A 134 -0.73 -0.15 -5.80
C MET A 134 -1.88 -0.92 -5.16
N GLU A 135 -2.44 -0.48 -4.04
CA GLU A 135 -3.60 -1.12 -3.38
C GLU A 135 -4.85 -1.07 -4.27
N ARG A 136 -5.06 0.06 -4.96
CA ARG A 136 -6.16 0.25 -5.92
C ARG A 136 -6.09 -0.70 -7.12
N ARG A 137 -4.89 -1.15 -7.49
CA ARG A 137 -4.63 -1.95 -8.70
C ARG A 137 -4.41 -3.44 -8.39
N ALA A 138 -3.91 -3.74 -7.20
CA ALA A 138 -3.68 -5.11 -6.70
C ALA A 138 -4.99 -5.91 -6.55
N GLY A 139 -6.11 -5.24 -6.26
CA GLY A 139 -7.39 -5.92 -6.05
C GLY A 139 -7.87 -6.73 -7.26
N LEU A 140 -7.64 -6.24 -8.49
CA LEU A 140 -7.97 -7.01 -9.69
C LEU A 140 -7.13 -8.28 -9.78
N ALA A 141 -5.80 -8.15 -9.63
CA ALA A 141 -4.88 -9.29 -9.74
C ALA A 141 -5.19 -10.36 -8.68
N GLU A 142 -5.49 -9.96 -7.43
CA GLU A 142 -5.90 -10.90 -6.39
C GLU A 142 -7.23 -11.60 -6.73
N GLY A 143 -8.20 -10.85 -7.27
CA GLY A 143 -9.46 -11.39 -7.76
C GLY A 143 -9.26 -12.47 -8.84
N LEU A 144 -8.45 -12.19 -9.86
CA LEU A 144 -8.14 -13.13 -10.94
C LEU A 144 -7.46 -14.41 -10.42
N ILE A 145 -6.51 -14.27 -9.50
CA ILE A 145 -5.81 -15.41 -8.88
C ILE A 145 -6.77 -16.24 -8.02
N THR A 146 -7.64 -15.58 -7.27
CA THR A 146 -8.64 -16.24 -6.43
C THR A 146 -9.62 -17.05 -7.28
N SER A 147 -10.09 -16.46 -8.39
CA SER A 147 -10.91 -17.18 -9.37
C SER A 147 -10.15 -18.38 -9.95
N ALA A 148 -8.87 -18.22 -10.34
CA ALA A 148 -8.07 -19.32 -10.87
C ALA A 148 -7.96 -20.51 -9.90
N HIS A 149 -7.78 -20.22 -8.60
CA HIS A 149 -7.74 -21.26 -7.57
C HIS A 149 -9.10 -21.94 -7.38
N ALA A 150 -10.21 -21.19 -7.48
CA ALA A 150 -11.55 -21.77 -7.43
C ALA A 150 -11.83 -22.66 -8.65
N GLU A 151 -11.44 -22.22 -9.85
CA GLU A 151 -11.54 -23.00 -11.08
C GLU A 151 -10.69 -24.28 -11.00
N LEU A 152 -9.51 -24.20 -10.39
CA LEU A 152 -8.64 -25.36 -10.19
C LEU A 152 -9.27 -26.42 -9.27
N GLN A 153 -10.00 -26.00 -8.23
CA GLN A 153 -10.77 -26.92 -7.37
C GLN A 153 -11.86 -27.67 -8.17
N LEU A 154 -12.36 -27.07 -9.25
CA LEU A 154 -13.31 -27.68 -10.18
C LEU A 154 -12.61 -28.51 -11.28
N GLY A 155 -11.30 -28.71 -11.19
CA GLY A 155 -10.51 -29.43 -12.19
C GLY A 155 -10.18 -28.61 -13.43
N VAL A 156 -10.39 -27.29 -13.40
CA VAL A 156 -10.14 -26.39 -14.54
C VAL A 156 -8.89 -25.56 -14.32
N ALA A 157 -7.88 -25.77 -15.18
CA ALA A 157 -6.67 -24.95 -15.18
C ALA A 157 -6.92 -23.65 -15.95
N SER A 158 -6.96 -22.54 -15.21
CA SER A 158 -7.15 -21.20 -15.75
C SER A 158 -5.83 -20.51 -16.09
N PRO A 159 -5.75 -19.70 -17.16
CA PRO A 159 -4.57 -18.88 -17.47
C PRO A 159 -4.08 -18.01 -16.31
N PHE A 160 -4.99 -17.60 -15.42
CA PHE A 160 -4.65 -16.75 -14.27
C PHE A 160 -3.87 -17.47 -13.16
N ILE A 161 -3.74 -18.80 -13.21
CA ILE A 161 -2.89 -19.56 -12.27
C ILE A 161 -1.41 -19.18 -12.38
N TYR A 162 -1.01 -18.65 -13.54
CA TYR A 162 0.36 -18.19 -13.81
C TYR A 162 0.63 -16.76 -13.34
N LEU A 163 -0.38 -16.07 -12.79
CA LEU A 163 -0.22 -14.73 -12.26
C LEU A 163 0.34 -14.79 -10.82
N PRO A 164 1.53 -14.23 -10.55
CA PRO A 164 2.02 -14.14 -9.18
C PRO A 164 1.11 -13.25 -8.32
N ARG A 165 1.04 -13.55 -7.02
CA ARG A 165 0.26 -12.70 -6.09
C ARG A 165 0.82 -11.28 -6.03
N PRO A 166 -0.01 -10.26 -5.78
CA PRO A 166 0.41 -8.86 -5.79
C PRO A 166 1.62 -8.53 -4.93
N TYR A 167 1.75 -9.16 -3.75
CA TYR A 167 2.89 -8.94 -2.85
C TYR A 167 4.23 -9.47 -3.40
N ALA A 168 4.19 -10.37 -4.39
CA ALA A 168 5.37 -10.94 -5.02
C ALA A 168 5.97 -10.01 -6.09
N HIS A 169 5.20 -9.04 -6.57
CA HIS A 169 5.68 -8.07 -7.55
C HIS A 169 6.46 -6.93 -6.87
N PRO A 170 7.69 -6.64 -7.31
CA PRO A 170 8.50 -5.54 -6.77
C PRO A 170 8.02 -4.16 -7.26
N SER A 171 7.24 -4.10 -8.35
CA SER A 171 6.74 -2.84 -8.92
C SER A 171 5.42 -3.03 -9.65
N LEU A 172 4.75 -1.92 -9.95
CA LEU A 172 3.53 -1.94 -10.78
C LEU A 172 3.84 -2.39 -12.21
N ASP A 173 4.98 -2.02 -12.77
CA ASP A 173 5.37 -2.40 -14.12
C ASP A 173 5.63 -3.91 -14.25
N ASP A 174 6.21 -4.53 -13.21
CA ASP A 174 6.38 -5.98 -13.15
C ASP A 174 5.02 -6.72 -13.08
N MET A 175 4.09 -6.18 -12.30
CA MET A 175 2.71 -6.69 -12.27
C MET A 175 2.03 -6.56 -13.64
N ARG A 176 2.13 -5.39 -14.30
CA ARG A 176 1.62 -5.18 -15.67
C ARG A 176 2.28 -6.14 -16.67
N ALA A 177 3.59 -6.37 -16.57
CA ALA A 177 4.29 -7.33 -17.42
C ALA A 177 3.76 -8.75 -17.21
N SER A 178 3.45 -9.12 -15.98
CA SER A 178 2.87 -10.43 -15.64
C SER A 178 1.46 -10.59 -16.20
N LEU A 179 0.62 -9.56 -16.06
CA LEU A 179 -0.70 -9.51 -16.70
C LEU A 179 -0.59 -9.62 -18.23
N ARG A 180 0.33 -8.88 -18.88
CA ARG A 180 0.56 -8.99 -20.33
C ARG A 180 0.95 -10.39 -20.77
N ARG A 181 1.77 -11.10 -20.00
CA ARG A 181 2.13 -12.50 -20.30
C ARG A 181 0.91 -13.41 -20.26
N VAL A 182 0.07 -13.27 -19.23
CA VAL A 182 -1.19 -14.01 -19.12
C VAL A 182 -2.14 -13.62 -20.27
N GLY A 183 -2.25 -12.33 -20.60
CA GLY A 183 -3.06 -11.83 -21.70
C GLY A 183 -2.63 -12.37 -23.06
N LYS A 184 -1.32 -12.51 -23.30
CA LYS A 184 -0.79 -13.17 -24.51
C LYS A 184 -1.16 -14.65 -24.55
N HIS A 185 -1.12 -15.35 -23.41
CA HIS A 185 -1.56 -16.74 -23.34
C HIS A 185 -3.06 -16.86 -23.68
N ILE A 186 -3.90 -16.01 -23.09
CA ILE A 186 -5.34 -15.97 -23.39
C ILE A 186 -5.59 -15.64 -24.87
N SER A 187 -4.85 -14.70 -25.45
CA SER A 187 -5.01 -14.34 -26.87
C SER A 187 -4.66 -15.50 -27.81
N ASN A 188 -3.71 -16.36 -27.42
CA ASN A 188 -3.24 -17.47 -28.24
C ASN A 188 -4.06 -18.75 -28.05
N ALA A 189 -4.46 -19.06 -26.81
CA ALA A 189 -5.06 -20.33 -26.43
C ALA A 189 -6.52 -20.21 -25.94
N GLY A 190 -7.03 -18.99 -25.80
CA GLY A 190 -8.34 -18.72 -25.20
C GLY A 190 -8.35 -18.91 -23.68
N THR A 191 -9.55 -18.86 -23.11
CA THR A 191 -9.83 -19.34 -21.76
C THR A 191 -10.18 -20.83 -21.79
N SER A 192 -10.34 -21.46 -20.63
CA SER A 192 -10.72 -22.88 -20.58
C SER A 192 -12.06 -23.12 -21.31
N PRO A 193 -12.13 -24.09 -22.25
CA PRO A 193 -13.37 -24.43 -22.93
C PRO A 193 -14.49 -24.85 -21.99
N ALA A 194 -14.15 -25.41 -20.82
CA ALA A 194 -15.13 -25.86 -19.82
C ALA A 194 -15.88 -24.71 -19.13
N LEU A 195 -15.30 -23.52 -19.09
CA LEU A 195 -15.88 -22.35 -18.42
C LEU A 195 -16.35 -21.29 -19.41
N GLY A 196 -15.95 -21.39 -20.68
CA GLY A 196 -16.25 -20.38 -21.69
C GLY A 196 -15.52 -19.06 -21.39
N PRO A 197 -16.07 -17.91 -21.84
CA PRO A 197 -15.44 -16.62 -21.63
C PRO A 197 -15.45 -16.23 -20.14
N PHE A 198 -14.30 -15.74 -19.65
CA PHE A 198 -14.20 -15.22 -18.29
C PHE A 198 -14.81 -13.81 -18.21
N VAL A 199 -15.94 -13.67 -17.51
CA VAL A 199 -16.67 -12.39 -17.41
C VAL A 199 -16.23 -11.62 -16.17
N ILE A 200 -15.80 -10.37 -16.37
CA ILE A 200 -15.37 -9.47 -15.29
C ILE A 200 -16.38 -8.32 -15.18
N ALA A 201 -17.13 -8.30 -14.08
CA ALA A 201 -17.98 -7.17 -13.74
C ALA A 201 -17.22 -6.18 -12.85
N VAL A 202 -16.96 -4.98 -13.36
CA VAL A 202 -16.40 -3.88 -12.55
C VAL A 202 -17.55 -2.95 -12.14
N THR A 203 -17.79 -2.83 -10.84
CA THR A 203 -18.86 -1.98 -10.29
C THR A 203 -18.27 -0.77 -9.54
N GLY A 204 -18.99 0.34 -9.59
CA GLY A 204 -18.60 1.61 -8.97
C GLY A 204 -17.68 2.48 -9.84
N ASN A 205 -17.57 3.77 -9.45
CA ASN A 205 -16.81 4.80 -10.21
C ASN A 205 -15.62 5.35 -9.42
N GLY A 206 -15.25 4.68 -8.34
CA GLY A 206 -14.20 5.12 -7.41
C GLY A 206 -12.77 4.86 -7.91
N ASN A 207 -11.81 5.17 -7.05
CA ASN A 207 -10.38 4.94 -7.30
C ASN A 207 -10.03 3.47 -7.57
N VAL A 208 -10.70 2.53 -6.89
CA VAL A 208 -10.51 1.09 -7.06
C VAL A 208 -11.00 0.62 -8.43
N ALA A 209 -12.21 1.02 -8.84
CA ALA A 209 -12.76 0.69 -10.15
C ALA A 209 -11.87 1.22 -11.29
N ARG A 210 -11.38 2.47 -11.16
CA ARG A 210 -10.41 3.04 -12.11
C ARG A 210 -9.09 2.26 -12.14
N GLY A 211 -8.59 1.82 -10.99
CA GLY A 211 -7.40 0.98 -10.90
C GLY A 211 -7.57 -0.39 -11.56
N ALA A 212 -8.71 -1.05 -11.35
CA ALA A 212 -9.04 -2.30 -12.01
C ALA A 212 -9.13 -2.13 -13.54
N LEU A 213 -9.86 -1.12 -14.02
CA LEU A 213 -9.96 -0.82 -15.45
C LEU A 213 -8.61 -0.51 -16.09
N ASP A 214 -7.71 0.16 -15.36
CA ASP A 214 -6.35 0.46 -15.81
C ASP A 214 -5.48 -0.80 -15.96
N MET A 215 -5.63 -1.79 -15.08
CA MET A 215 -4.95 -3.09 -15.17
C MET A 215 -5.56 -4.00 -16.24
N LEU A 216 -6.88 -3.96 -16.44
CA LEU A 216 -7.56 -4.77 -17.46
C LEU A 216 -7.09 -4.46 -18.88
N LYS A 217 -6.52 -3.28 -19.14
CA LYS A 217 -5.89 -2.92 -20.43
C LYS A 217 -4.75 -3.85 -20.84
N GLU A 218 -4.12 -4.53 -19.88
CA GLU A 218 -3.04 -5.48 -20.14
C GLU A 218 -3.54 -6.87 -20.57
N LEU A 219 -4.86 -7.10 -20.52
CA LEU A 219 -5.52 -8.34 -20.91
C LEU A 219 -6.34 -8.12 -22.20
N PRO A 220 -6.60 -9.16 -23.00
CA PRO A 220 -7.40 -9.08 -24.22
C PRO A 220 -8.90 -9.01 -23.92
N VAL A 221 -9.30 -8.04 -23.08
CA VAL A 221 -10.69 -7.89 -22.66
C VAL A 221 -11.54 -7.26 -23.76
N VAL A 222 -12.77 -7.73 -23.88
CA VAL A 222 -13.80 -7.13 -24.73
C VAL A 222 -14.84 -6.49 -23.82
N TYR A 223 -15.13 -5.21 -24.03
CA TYR A 223 -16.16 -4.50 -23.30
C TYR A 223 -17.52 -4.78 -23.93
N VAL A 224 -18.41 -5.40 -23.15
CA VAL A 224 -19.78 -5.74 -23.56
C VAL A 224 -20.79 -5.08 -22.64
N LYS A 225 -21.99 -4.77 -23.13
CA LYS A 225 -23.08 -4.36 -22.24
C LYS A 225 -23.67 -5.60 -21.59
N PRO A 226 -24.28 -5.50 -20.38
CA PRO A 226 -24.90 -6.65 -19.73
C PRO A 226 -25.90 -7.41 -20.60
N LYS A 227 -26.66 -6.68 -21.43
CA LYS A 227 -27.63 -7.24 -22.38
C LYS A 227 -27.01 -8.02 -23.55
N ASP A 228 -25.70 -7.89 -23.77
CA ASP A 228 -24.97 -8.55 -24.86
C ASP A 228 -24.29 -9.84 -24.36
N LEU A 229 -24.37 -10.16 -23.06
CA LEU A 229 -23.87 -11.42 -22.52
C LEU A 229 -24.83 -12.57 -22.88
N PRO A 230 -24.31 -13.75 -23.28
CA PRO A 230 -25.14 -14.92 -23.48
C PRO A 230 -25.82 -15.33 -22.16
N ASN A 231 -27.11 -15.68 -22.24
CA ASN A 231 -27.90 -16.18 -21.11
C ASN A 231 -27.41 -17.55 -20.63
#